data_AF-A0A2U1N8M9-F1
#
_entry.id   AF-A0A2U1N8M9-F1
#
_cell.length_a   1.000
_cell.length_b   1.000
_cell.length_c   1.000
_cell.angle_alpha   90.00
_cell.angle_beta   90.00
_cell.angle_gamma   90.00
#
_symmetry.space_group_name_H-M   'P 1'
#
loop_
_entity.id
_entity.type
_entity.pdbx_description
1 polymer ?
#
loop_
_entity_poly.entity_id
_entity_poly.type
_entity_poly.pdbx_seq_one_letter_code
_entity_poly.pdbx_strand_id
1 'polypeptide(L)'
;MREFKDYVEEIEVFDVNRSGLQFTWNQKPRGTDGKLKKIDRIMANLACTDGFVGAHAIFQPYQISDHSPAILTIPTSYKFTPRPFKFYNTLVQNSQFKRTVKESWDMDVSGFHMYKVVSKLKALKKPLRKLLYNEGNIHDKVVKLRHELDTLGDGSKALAWFDSWCSLSPLANIVSSRDVHRAGFCPTTTVRDIITPNGWAWPSDWVQTTITCDSNQHDTKSAQAESCSNQTIANHQHIAPTSKKHRQTTRTCDSNQHDAKSAQAESCSNQTIANH
;
A
#
# COMPACT_ATOMS: atom_id res chain seq x y z
N MET A 1 -25.07 3.82 22.80
CA MET A 1 -24.75 2.37 22.88
C MET A 1 -25.90 1.53 23.41
N ARG A 2 -26.59 1.94 24.49
CA ARG A 2 -27.81 1.23 24.96
C ARG A 2 -28.92 1.22 23.92
N GLU A 3 -29.34 2.39 23.45
CA GLU A 3 -30.38 2.51 22.41
C GLU A 3 -30.10 1.68 21.15
N PHE A 4 -28.85 1.66 20.67
CA PHE A 4 -28.46 0.85 19.51
C PHE A 4 -28.55 -0.65 19.81
N LYS A 5 -28.18 -1.07 21.02
CA LYS A 5 -28.30 -2.46 21.45
C LYS A 5 -29.77 -2.86 21.54
N ASP A 6 -30.59 -2.04 22.18
CA ASP A 6 -32.02 -2.27 22.37
C ASP A 6 -32.71 -2.39 21.01
N TYR A 7 -32.37 -1.51 20.06
CA TYR A 7 -32.88 -1.59 18.70
C TYR A 7 -32.43 -2.85 17.94
N VAL A 8 -31.16 -3.26 18.09
CA VAL A 8 -30.64 -4.49 17.47
C VAL A 8 -31.36 -5.74 18.00
N GLU A 9 -31.65 -5.77 19.30
CA GLU A 9 -32.45 -6.82 19.93
C GLU A 9 -33.90 -6.79 19.44
N GLU A 10 -34.52 -5.61 19.32
CA GLU A 10 -35.89 -5.44 18.82
C GLU A 10 -36.07 -5.94 17.39
N ILE A 11 -35.10 -5.70 16.50
CA ILE A 11 -35.14 -6.17 15.11
C ILE A 11 -34.61 -7.60 14.93
N GLU A 12 -34.22 -8.27 16.03
CA GLU A 12 -33.75 -9.66 16.07
C GLU A 12 -32.59 -9.96 15.11
N VAL A 13 -31.64 -9.03 14.99
CA VAL A 13 -30.41 -9.25 14.21
C VAL A 13 -29.21 -9.45 15.12
N PHE A 14 -28.24 -10.22 14.64
CA PHE A 14 -27.00 -10.50 15.36
C PHE A 14 -25.81 -10.44 14.43
N ASP A 15 -24.60 -10.27 14.99
CA ASP A 15 -23.37 -10.32 14.19
C ASP A 15 -23.20 -11.69 13.57
N VAL A 16 -22.97 -11.72 12.26
CA VAL A 16 -22.61 -12.93 11.54
C VAL A 16 -21.23 -13.40 12.00
N ASN A 17 -21.02 -14.73 12.01
CA ASN A 17 -19.71 -15.35 12.24
C ASN A 17 -18.63 -14.63 11.41
N ARG A 18 -17.50 -14.29 12.05
CA ARG A 18 -16.47 -13.48 11.41
C ARG A 18 -15.05 -13.97 11.68
N SER A 19 -14.18 -13.71 10.71
CA SER A 19 -12.73 -13.92 10.82
C SER A 19 -11.96 -12.68 10.30
N GLY A 20 -10.63 -12.70 10.46
CA GLY A 20 -9.76 -11.60 10.07
C GLY A 20 -9.57 -10.56 11.17
N LEU A 21 -9.47 -9.28 10.79
CA LEU A 21 -9.15 -8.21 11.73
C LEU A 21 -10.24 -7.98 12.78
N GLN A 22 -9.81 -7.84 14.04
CA GLN A 22 -10.72 -7.63 15.17
C GLN A 22 -11.27 -6.22 15.24
N PHE A 23 -10.41 -5.23 14.97
CA PHE A 23 -10.75 -3.82 14.83
C PHE A 23 -10.96 -3.49 13.36
N THR A 24 -11.87 -2.57 13.08
CA THR A 24 -12.25 -2.22 11.71
C THR A 24 -11.97 -0.77 11.37
N TRP A 25 -11.53 0.02 12.34
CA TRP A 25 -11.13 1.40 12.11
C TRP A 25 -9.84 1.72 12.85
N ASN A 26 -8.95 2.47 12.17
CA ASN A 26 -7.66 2.90 12.68
C ASN A 26 -7.52 4.43 12.55
N GLN A 27 -7.41 5.12 13.69
CA GLN A 27 -7.26 6.58 13.74
C GLN A 27 -6.01 7.09 13.01
N LYS A 28 -4.92 6.30 13.02
CA LYS A 28 -3.62 6.69 12.45
C LYS A 28 -3.05 5.52 11.64
N PRO A 29 -3.53 5.28 10.41
CA PRO A 29 -3.04 4.18 9.56
C PRO A 29 -1.53 4.22 9.30
N ARG A 30 -0.92 5.41 9.39
CA ARG A 30 0.50 5.67 9.13
C ARG A 30 1.27 6.26 10.31
N GLY A 31 0.71 6.22 11.52
CA GLY A 31 1.31 6.83 12.71
C GLY A 31 1.40 5.87 13.89
N THR A 32 2.19 6.24 14.90
CA THR A 32 2.22 5.51 16.18
C THR A 32 1.12 6.01 17.11
N ASP A 33 0.76 5.18 18.10
CA ASP A 33 -0.19 5.53 19.17
C ASP A 33 -1.57 5.95 18.63
N GLY A 34 -2.04 5.29 17.57
CA GLY A 34 -3.38 5.42 17.03
C GLY A 34 -4.37 4.56 17.80
N LYS A 35 -5.59 5.05 18.04
CA LYS A 35 -6.66 4.23 18.60
C LYS A 35 -7.26 3.34 17.51
N LEU A 36 -7.39 2.05 17.82
CA LEU A 36 -8.15 1.10 17.01
C LEU A 36 -9.56 0.95 17.58
N LYS A 37 -10.58 0.89 16.72
CA LYS A 37 -11.98 0.71 17.12
C LYS A 37 -12.65 -0.35 16.25
N LYS A 38 -13.65 -1.02 16.83
CA LYS A 38 -14.57 -1.91 16.11
C LYS A 38 -15.88 -1.16 15.90
N ILE A 39 -16.10 -0.66 14.68
CA ILE A 39 -17.28 0.16 14.34
C ILE A 39 -18.06 -0.37 13.15
N ASP A 40 -17.49 -1.28 12.37
CA ASP A 40 -18.13 -1.91 11.22
C ASP A 40 -18.60 -3.32 11.58
N ARG A 41 -19.89 -3.61 11.34
CA ARG A 41 -20.57 -4.87 11.68
C ARG A 41 -21.29 -5.42 10.45
N ILE A 42 -21.31 -6.74 10.30
CA ILE A 42 -22.17 -7.43 9.35
C ILE A 42 -23.15 -8.24 10.19
N MET A 43 -24.42 -7.90 10.10
CA MET A 43 -25.47 -8.50 10.91
C MET A 43 -26.49 -9.20 10.01
N ALA A 44 -27.09 -10.26 10.53
CA ALA A 44 -28.15 -11.02 9.89
C ALA A 44 -29.20 -11.43 10.92
N ASN A 45 -30.42 -11.66 10.47
CA ASN A 45 -31.45 -12.30 11.28
C ASN A 45 -31.40 -13.83 11.11
N LEU A 46 -32.27 -14.52 11.86
CA LEU A 46 -32.37 -15.97 11.82
C LEU A 46 -32.71 -16.50 10.42
N ALA A 47 -33.71 -15.90 9.76
CA ALA A 47 -34.13 -16.31 8.41
C ALA A 47 -32.99 -16.23 7.37
N CYS A 48 -32.15 -15.20 7.45
CA CYS A 48 -30.97 -15.07 6.58
C CYS A 48 -29.94 -16.15 6.89
N THR A 49 -29.69 -16.45 8.16
CA THR A 49 -28.72 -17.45 8.60
C THR A 49 -29.15 -18.86 8.18
N ASP A 50 -30.44 -19.17 8.30
CA ASP A 50 -31.04 -20.44 7.88
C ASP A 50 -31.03 -20.59 6.35
N GLY A 51 -31.33 -19.51 5.62
CA GLY A 51 -31.31 -19.51 4.16
C GLY A 51 -29.90 -19.59 3.54
N PHE A 52 -28.89 -19.14 4.28
CA PHE A 52 -27.50 -19.04 3.83
C PHE A 52 -26.53 -19.74 4.78
N VAL A 53 -26.74 -21.05 4.94
CA VAL A 53 -25.88 -21.90 5.78
C VAL A 53 -24.40 -21.72 5.44
N GLY A 54 -23.59 -21.45 6.46
CA GLY A 54 -22.15 -21.21 6.32
C GLY A 54 -21.78 -19.79 5.89
N ALA A 55 -22.73 -18.85 5.84
CA ALA A 55 -22.43 -17.44 5.63
C ALA A 55 -21.53 -16.90 6.74
N HIS A 56 -20.46 -16.20 6.36
CA HIS A 56 -19.52 -15.61 7.30
C HIS A 56 -18.87 -14.34 6.75
N ALA A 57 -18.51 -13.44 7.64
CA ALA A 57 -17.80 -12.21 7.34
C ALA A 57 -16.28 -12.39 7.43
N ILE A 58 -15.54 -11.73 6.56
CA ILE A 58 -14.07 -11.65 6.59
C ILE A 58 -13.67 -10.19 6.60
N PHE A 59 -13.00 -9.74 7.67
CA PHE A 59 -12.45 -8.40 7.77
C PHE A 59 -11.00 -8.39 7.28
N GLN A 60 -10.77 -7.72 6.15
CA GLN A 60 -9.48 -7.68 5.46
C GLN A 60 -8.52 -6.62 6.03
N PRO A 61 -7.21 -6.71 5.76
CA PRO A 61 -6.26 -5.67 6.12
C PRO A 61 -6.69 -4.26 5.66
N TYR A 62 -6.36 -3.24 6.46
CA TYR A 62 -6.72 -1.82 6.23
C TYR A 62 -6.21 -1.27 4.89
N GLN A 63 -5.07 -1.75 4.40
CA GLN A 63 -4.38 -1.22 3.22
C GLN A 63 -4.21 0.30 3.34
N ILE A 64 -4.65 1.07 2.33
CA ILE A 64 -4.56 2.53 2.29
C ILE A 64 -5.71 3.25 3.01
N SER A 65 -6.70 2.50 3.49
CA SER A 65 -7.90 3.01 4.16
C SER A 65 -7.69 3.03 5.68
N ASP A 66 -8.37 3.95 6.36
CA ASP A 66 -8.51 3.90 7.82
C ASP A 66 -9.56 2.89 8.28
N HIS A 67 -10.40 2.40 7.36
CA HIS A 67 -11.34 1.30 7.58
C HIS A 67 -10.86 -0.03 6.99
N SER A 68 -11.15 -1.13 7.69
CA SER A 68 -11.00 -2.51 7.23
C SER A 68 -12.18 -2.90 6.34
N PRO A 69 -11.94 -3.33 5.08
CA PRO A 69 -13.00 -3.84 4.22
C PRO A 69 -13.61 -5.12 4.80
N ALA A 70 -14.94 -5.22 4.77
CA ALA A 70 -15.68 -6.39 5.22
C ALA A 70 -16.30 -7.13 4.03
N ILE A 71 -16.03 -8.43 3.92
CA ILE A 71 -16.57 -9.29 2.85
C ILE A 71 -17.51 -10.31 3.48
N LEU A 72 -18.78 -10.32 3.06
CA LEU A 72 -19.71 -11.40 3.38
C LEU A 72 -19.56 -12.52 2.34
N THR A 73 -19.13 -13.69 2.79
CA THR A 73 -19.03 -14.90 1.98
C THR A 73 -20.28 -15.73 2.20
N ILE A 74 -20.95 -16.12 1.10
CA ILE A 74 -22.13 -17.00 1.13
C ILE A 74 -21.84 -18.23 0.26
N PRO A 75 -21.42 -19.36 0.83
CA PRO A 75 -20.92 -20.53 0.09
C PRO A 75 -21.91 -21.08 -0.94
N THR A 76 -23.21 -21.11 -0.60
CA THR A 76 -24.25 -21.81 -1.37
C THR A 76 -25.00 -20.91 -2.36
N SER A 77 -24.61 -19.63 -2.48
CA SER A 77 -25.33 -18.63 -3.31
C SER A 77 -24.93 -18.62 -4.79
N TYR A 78 -24.30 -19.67 -5.31
CA TYR A 78 -23.81 -19.73 -6.69
C TYR A 78 -24.95 -19.85 -7.70
N LYS A 79 -25.65 -18.76 -7.97
CA LYS A 79 -26.42 -18.58 -9.21
C LYS A 79 -25.47 -17.99 -10.24
N PHE A 80 -25.22 -18.72 -11.32
CA PHE A 80 -24.49 -18.18 -12.47
C PHE A 80 -25.30 -17.01 -13.04
N THR A 81 -24.90 -15.79 -12.68
CA THR A 81 -25.43 -14.57 -13.28
C THR A 81 -24.38 -14.04 -14.25
N PRO A 82 -24.77 -13.73 -15.50
CA PRO A 82 -23.85 -13.08 -16.43
C PRO A 82 -23.31 -11.80 -15.78
N ARG A 83 -21.99 -11.70 -15.64
CA ARG A 83 -21.40 -10.53 -14.98
C ARG A 83 -21.79 -9.27 -15.76
N PRO A 84 -22.42 -8.27 -15.11
CA PRO A 84 -22.76 -7.04 -15.78
C PRO A 84 -21.48 -6.38 -16.32
N PHE A 85 -21.61 -5.65 -17.43
CA PHE A 85 -20.49 -4.86 -17.93
C PHE A 85 -20.12 -3.81 -16.88
N LYS A 86 -18.87 -3.82 -16.44
CA LYS A 86 -18.30 -2.80 -15.55
C LYS A 86 -17.24 -2.03 -16.33
N PHE A 87 -17.38 -0.71 -16.32
CA PHE A 87 -16.35 0.16 -16.86
C PHE A 87 -15.20 0.25 -15.85
N TYR A 88 -13.97 0.07 -16.33
CA TYR A 88 -12.76 0.23 -15.53
C TYR A 88 -12.11 1.56 -15.88
N ASN A 89 -11.94 2.43 -14.88
CA ASN A 89 -11.39 3.77 -15.10
C ASN A 89 -9.98 3.74 -15.72
N THR A 90 -9.21 2.68 -15.47
CA THR A 90 -7.88 2.48 -16.06
C THR A 90 -7.91 2.46 -17.59
N LEU A 91 -9.03 2.03 -18.20
CA LEU A 91 -9.18 2.02 -19.66
C LEU A 91 -9.04 3.42 -20.26
N VAL A 92 -9.35 4.48 -19.51
CA VAL A 92 -9.21 5.86 -20.00
C VAL A 92 -7.75 6.22 -20.31
N GLN A 93 -6.80 5.56 -19.63
CA GLN A 93 -5.36 5.75 -19.82
C GLN A 93 -4.82 4.93 -21.01
N ASN A 94 -5.60 3.99 -21.54
CA ASN A 94 -5.19 3.20 -22.69
C ASN A 94 -5.13 4.08 -23.95
N SER A 95 -4.02 4.03 -24.68
CA SER A 95 -3.81 4.83 -25.89
C SER A 95 -4.87 4.59 -26.98
N GLN A 96 -5.47 3.39 -27.03
CA GLN A 96 -6.50 3.03 -28.01
C GLN A 96 -7.92 3.42 -27.57
N PHE A 97 -8.14 3.80 -26.31
CA PHE A 97 -9.48 4.04 -25.76
C PHE A 97 -10.27 5.09 -26.55
N LYS A 98 -9.69 6.28 -26.76
CA LYS A 98 -10.35 7.38 -27.49
C LYS A 98 -10.76 6.96 -28.90
N ARG A 99 -9.88 6.22 -29.60
CA ARG A 99 -10.13 5.70 -30.95
C ARG A 99 -11.30 4.73 -30.94
N THR A 100 -11.29 3.74 -30.04
CA THR A 100 -12.37 2.75 -29.92
C THR A 100 -13.72 3.38 -29.59
N VAL A 101 -13.73 4.41 -28.73
CA VAL A 101 -14.94 5.16 -28.43
C VAL A 101 -15.47 5.86 -29.68
N LYS A 102 -14.59 6.58 -30.39
CA LYS A 102 -14.95 7.29 -31.63
C LYS A 102 -15.50 6.34 -32.69
N GLU A 103 -14.83 5.23 -32.96
CA GLU A 103 -15.28 4.23 -33.96
C GLU A 103 -16.69 3.70 -33.65
N SER A 104 -17.01 3.47 -32.38
CA SER A 104 -18.36 3.02 -31.99
C SER A 104 -19.39 4.16 -32.03
N TRP A 105 -18.94 5.40 -31.82
CA TRP A 105 -19.82 6.58 -31.86
C TRP A 105 -20.14 7.01 -33.29
N ASP A 106 -19.24 6.77 -34.24
CA ASP A 106 -19.41 7.07 -35.66
C ASP A 106 -20.26 6.01 -36.39
N MET A 107 -20.66 4.93 -35.71
CA MET A 107 -21.57 3.93 -36.28
C MET A 107 -22.92 4.55 -36.68
N ASP A 108 -23.39 4.22 -37.88
CA ASP A 108 -24.76 4.55 -38.28
C ASP A 108 -25.74 3.60 -37.60
N VAL A 109 -26.74 4.21 -36.95
CA VAL A 109 -27.79 3.49 -36.24
C VAL A 109 -29.11 4.15 -36.60
N SER A 110 -30.01 3.37 -37.18
CA SER A 110 -31.37 3.81 -37.48
C SER A 110 -32.28 3.76 -36.24
N GLY A 111 -33.31 4.60 -36.21
CA GLY A 111 -34.28 4.70 -35.11
C GLY A 111 -34.27 6.04 -34.38
N PHE A 112 -35.04 6.15 -33.30
CA PHE A 112 -35.16 7.37 -32.50
C PHE A 112 -33.85 7.72 -31.78
N HIS A 113 -33.62 9.00 -31.50
CA HIS A 113 -32.40 9.52 -30.88
C HIS A 113 -31.95 8.72 -29.64
N MET A 114 -32.89 8.42 -28.73
CA MET A 114 -32.60 7.65 -27.51
C MET A 114 -32.14 6.22 -27.82
N TYR A 115 -32.79 5.57 -28.81
CA TYR A 115 -32.38 4.25 -29.27
C TYR A 115 -30.97 4.27 -29.87
N LYS A 116 -30.63 5.29 -30.68
CA LYS A 116 -29.29 5.45 -31.25
C LYS A 116 -28.21 5.53 -30.16
N VAL A 117 -28.42 6.35 -29.14
CA VAL A 117 -27.48 6.50 -28.01
C VAL A 117 -27.30 5.18 -27.26
N VAL A 118 -28.40 4.51 -26.89
CA VAL A 118 -28.33 3.24 -26.16
C VAL A 118 -27.67 2.14 -26.99
N SER A 119 -27.91 2.09 -28.29
CA SER A 119 -27.30 1.13 -29.20
C SER A 119 -25.78 1.35 -29.33
N LYS A 120 -25.32 2.60 -29.43
CA LYS A 120 -23.89 2.94 -29.43
C LYS A 120 -23.20 2.58 -28.12
N LEU A 121 -23.85 2.88 -26.98
CA LEU A 121 -23.36 2.46 -25.65
C LEU A 121 -23.30 0.93 -25.49
N LYS A 122 -24.27 0.20 -26.06
CA LYS A 122 -24.26 -1.27 -26.07
C LYS A 122 -23.14 -1.81 -26.96
N ALA A 123 -22.90 -1.21 -28.12
CA ALA A 123 -21.83 -1.60 -29.04
C ALA A 123 -20.45 -1.47 -28.40
N LEU A 124 -20.22 -0.41 -27.61
CA LEU A 124 -18.98 -0.18 -26.86
C LEU A 124 -18.60 -1.30 -25.88
N LYS A 125 -19.56 -2.07 -25.38
CA LYS A 125 -19.28 -3.12 -24.38
C LYS A 125 -18.31 -4.18 -24.89
N LYS A 126 -18.36 -4.54 -26.19
CA LYS A 126 -17.48 -5.58 -26.75
C LYS A 126 -16.04 -5.06 -26.96
N PRO A 127 -15.81 -3.92 -27.65
CA PRO A 127 -14.47 -3.36 -27.81
C PRO A 127 -13.79 -3.04 -26.48
N LEU A 128 -14.51 -2.48 -25.50
CA LEU A 128 -13.94 -2.15 -24.19
C LEU A 128 -13.53 -3.41 -23.41
N ARG A 129 -14.28 -4.51 -23.50
CA ARG A 129 -13.87 -5.80 -22.93
C ARG A 129 -12.62 -6.37 -23.61
N LYS A 130 -12.50 -6.20 -24.93
CA LYS A 130 -11.31 -6.62 -25.68
C LYS A 130 -10.08 -5.79 -25.29
N LEU A 131 -10.23 -4.47 -25.17
CA LEU A 131 -9.15 -3.61 -24.68
C LEU A 131 -8.70 -4.03 -23.28
N LEU A 132 -9.64 -4.27 -22.37
CA LEU A 132 -9.35 -4.74 -21.02
C LEU A 132 -8.61 -6.08 -21.03
N TYR A 133 -9.03 -7.02 -21.87
CA TYR A 133 -8.38 -8.32 -22.01
C TYR A 133 -6.93 -8.17 -22.52
N ASN A 134 -6.69 -7.28 -23.48
CA ASN A 134 -5.37 -7.03 -24.05
C ASN A 134 -4.39 -6.37 -23.05
N GLU A 135 -4.87 -5.63 -22.05
CA GLU A 135 -4.03 -5.10 -20.97
C GLU A 135 -3.52 -6.19 -19.99
N GLY A 136 -4.03 -7.42 -20.14
CA GLY A 136 -3.75 -8.56 -19.28
C GLY A 136 -4.63 -8.57 -18.03
N ASN A 137 -4.30 -9.46 -17.09
CA ASN A 137 -5.07 -9.60 -15.87
C ASN A 137 -4.72 -8.47 -14.87
N ILE A 138 -5.53 -7.42 -14.87
CA ILE A 138 -5.38 -6.27 -13.97
C ILE A 138 -5.49 -6.71 -12.50
N HIS A 139 -6.27 -7.75 -12.20
CA HIS A 139 -6.36 -8.27 -10.84
C HIS A 139 -5.05 -8.89 -10.37
N ASP A 140 -4.34 -9.63 -11.23
CA ASP A 140 -3.03 -10.20 -10.88
C ASP A 140 -2.00 -9.09 -10.65
N LYS A 141 -2.02 -8.04 -11.48
CA LYS A 141 -1.19 -6.84 -11.27
C LYS A 141 -1.49 -6.19 -9.92
N VAL A 142 -2.76 -6.04 -9.56
CA VAL A 142 -3.17 -5.50 -8.26
C VAL A 142 -2.74 -6.40 -7.11
N VAL A 143 -2.88 -7.72 -7.23
CA VAL A 143 -2.43 -8.68 -6.20
C VAL A 143 -0.91 -8.59 -6.02
N LYS A 144 -0.15 -8.55 -7.12
CA LYS A 144 1.30 -8.40 -7.08
C LYS A 144 1.72 -7.09 -6.41
N LEU A 145 1.16 -5.97 -6.85
CA LEU A 145 1.45 -4.65 -6.26
C LEU A 145 1.05 -4.56 -4.78
N ARG A 146 -0.05 -5.23 -4.40
CA ARG A 146 -0.45 -5.35 -3.00
C ARG A 146 0.54 -6.16 -2.18
N HIS A 147 1.00 -7.29 -2.71
CA HIS A 147 2.00 -8.10 -2.04
C HIS A 147 3.34 -7.36 -1.89
N GLU A 148 3.76 -6.62 -2.92
CA GLU A 148 4.92 -5.74 -2.85
C GLU A 148 4.72 -4.65 -1.78
N LEU A 149 3.54 -4.03 -1.72
CA LEU A 149 3.22 -3.05 -0.67
C LEU A 149 3.20 -3.66 0.73
N ASP A 150 2.70 -4.88 0.90
CA ASP A 150 2.67 -5.57 2.19
C ASP A 150 4.09 -5.98 2.65
N THR A 151 4.94 -6.42 1.72
CA THR A 151 6.35 -6.76 1.98
C THR A 151 7.16 -5.52 2.36
N LEU A 152 7.00 -4.42 1.61
CA LEU A 152 7.69 -3.16 1.88
C LEU A 152 7.13 -2.44 3.11
N GLY A 153 5.84 -2.61 3.35
CA GLY A 153 5.08 -1.92 4.38
C GLY A 153 5.28 -0.41 4.27
N ASP A 154 5.90 0.15 5.30
CA ASP A 154 6.15 1.58 5.43
C ASP A 154 7.64 1.96 5.25
N GLY A 155 8.43 1.01 4.73
CA GLY A 155 9.87 1.14 4.50
C GLY A 155 10.75 0.92 5.74
N SER A 156 10.18 0.72 6.94
CA SER A 156 10.97 0.61 8.18
C SER A 156 11.67 -0.73 8.39
N LYS A 157 11.31 -1.75 7.61
CA LYS A 157 11.89 -3.10 7.70
C LYS A 157 12.78 -3.47 6.51
N ALA A 158 12.74 -2.66 5.45
CA ALA A 158 13.57 -2.87 4.28
C ALA A 158 14.85 -2.03 4.41
N LEU A 159 16.01 -2.66 4.35
CA LEU A 159 17.30 -2.00 4.31
C LEU A 159 17.48 -1.31 2.96
N ALA A 160 17.72 0.01 3.00
CA ALA A 160 17.86 0.82 1.79
C ALA A 160 18.93 0.28 0.83
N TRP A 161 20.03 -0.22 1.38
CA TRP A 161 21.21 -0.59 0.59
C TRP A 161 21.22 -2.03 0.13
N PHE A 162 20.69 -2.96 0.95
CA PHE A 162 20.91 -4.40 0.76
C PHE A 162 19.67 -5.18 0.36
N ASP A 163 18.48 -4.64 0.56
CA ASP A 163 17.23 -5.32 0.22
C ASP A 163 16.73 -4.94 -1.18
N SER A 164 16.05 -5.88 -1.83
CA SER A 164 15.46 -5.68 -3.16
C SER A 164 14.05 -5.08 -3.06
N TRP A 165 13.96 -3.79 -2.72
CA TRP A 165 12.70 -3.07 -2.54
C TRP A 165 12.18 -2.32 -3.77
N CYS A 166 12.95 -2.24 -4.86
CA CYS A 166 12.54 -1.76 -6.18
C CYS A 166 13.37 -2.41 -7.32
N SER A 167 13.01 -2.16 -8.59
CA SER A 167 13.73 -2.71 -9.74
C SER A 167 15.19 -2.24 -9.89
N LEU A 168 15.60 -1.22 -9.12
CA LEU A 168 16.95 -0.65 -9.14
C LEU A 168 17.76 -1.02 -7.88
N SER A 169 17.16 -1.78 -6.97
CA SER A 169 17.79 -2.27 -5.74
C SER A 169 18.31 -3.72 -5.92
N PRO A 170 19.27 -4.19 -5.12
CA PRO A 170 19.88 -3.50 -3.97
C PRO A 170 20.82 -2.37 -4.38
N LEU A 171 20.74 -1.23 -3.67
CA LEU A 171 21.53 -0.04 -3.99
C LEU A 171 23.03 -0.23 -3.70
N ALA A 172 23.42 -1.24 -2.92
CA ALA A 172 24.82 -1.62 -2.69
C ALA A 172 25.57 -1.98 -3.99
N ASN A 173 24.84 -2.33 -5.06
CA ASN A 173 25.43 -2.55 -6.38
C ASN A 173 25.91 -1.26 -7.06
N ILE A 174 25.43 -0.09 -6.60
CA ILE A 174 25.62 1.22 -7.24
C ILE A 174 26.36 2.18 -6.29
N VAL A 175 26.00 2.14 -5.01
CA VAL A 175 26.54 2.99 -3.95
C VAL A 175 27.42 2.13 -3.06
N SER A 176 28.72 2.46 -3.00
CA SER A 176 29.65 1.71 -2.18
C SER A 176 29.43 2.01 -0.70
N SER A 177 29.80 1.09 0.21
CA SER A 177 29.74 1.33 1.65
C SER A 177 30.51 2.60 2.07
N ARG A 178 31.58 2.94 1.34
CA ARG A 178 32.34 4.17 1.57
C ARG A 178 31.50 5.42 1.25
N ASP A 179 30.73 5.40 0.18
CA ASP A 179 29.85 6.49 -0.22
C ASP A 179 28.69 6.65 0.77
N VAL A 180 28.11 5.53 1.23
CA VAL A 180 27.08 5.51 2.28
C VAL A 180 27.58 6.20 3.55
N HIS A 181 28.75 5.82 4.06
CA HIS A 181 29.33 6.43 5.25
C HIS A 181 29.73 7.90 5.04
N ARG A 182 30.27 8.26 3.87
CA ARG A 182 30.61 9.65 3.53
C ARG A 182 29.39 10.58 3.50
N ALA A 183 28.25 10.05 3.07
CA ALA A 183 26.98 10.76 3.07
C ALA A 183 26.30 10.80 4.46
N GLY A 184 26.92 10.22 5.49
CA GLY A 184 26.39 10.20 6.86
C GLY A 184 25.31 9.15 7.11
N PHE A 185 25.15 8.17 6.21
CA PHE A 185 24.21 7.06 6.39
C PHE A 185 24.89 5.83 7.01
N CYS A 186 24.05 4.92 7.53
CA CYS A 186 24.48 3.65 8.08
C CYS A 186 24.10 2.49 7.12
N PRO A 187 24.84 1.38 7.12
CA PRO A 187 24.46 0.16 6.40
C PRO A 187 23.08 -0.38 6.81
N THR A 188 22.64 -0.07 8.03
CA THR A 188 21.34 -0.46 8.59
C THR A 188 20.22 0.56 8.31
N THR A 189 20.52 1.65 7.59
CA THR A 189 19.52 2.66 7.22
C THR A 189 18.41 2.00 6.39
N THR A 190 17.16 2.29 6.76
CA THR A 190 15.98 1.69 6.15
C THR A 190 15.44 2.55 5.01
N VAL A 191 14.59 1.98 4.15
CA VAL A 191 13.93 2.71 3.06
C VAL A 191 13.11 3.90 3.59
N ARG A 192 12.50 3.76 4.78
CA ARG A 192 11.79 4.85 5.45
C ARG A 192 12.71 6.02 5.79
N ASP A 193 13.92 5.74 6.23
CA ASP A 193 14.84 6.78 6.70
C ASP A 193 15.37 7.65 5.55
N ILE A 194 15.38 7.11 4.33
CA ILE A 194 15.87 7.80 3.13
C ILE A 194 14.76 8.46 2.30
N ILE A 195 13.48 8.18 2.56
CA ILE A 195 12.35 8.81 1.87
C ILE A 195 11.74 9.89 2.76
N THR A 196 11.95 11.15 2.40
CA THR A 196 11.33 12.31 3.06
C THR A 196 10.08 12.78 2.30
N PRO A 197 9.18 13.56 2.93
CA PRO A 197 8.02 14.15 2.24
C PRO A 197 8.37 15.01 1.02
N ASN A 198 9.62 15.51 0.94
CA ASN A 198 10.10 16.38 -0.13
C ASN A 198 11.01 15.64 -1.13
N GLY A 199 11.05 14.30 -1.08
CA GLY A 199 11.91 13.47 -1.93
C GLY A 199 12.94 12.68 -1.13
N TRP A 200 14.01 12.25 -1.78
CA TRP A 200 15.05 11.42 -1.15
C TRP A 200 15.96 12.25 -0.22
N ALA A 201 16.40 11.65 0.88
CA ALA A 201 17.27 12.27 1.88
C ALA A 201 18.76 12.26 1.50
N TRP A 202 19.14 11.59 0.40
CA TRP A 202 20.54 11.48 -0.02
C TRP A 202 21.07 12.77 -0.66
N PRO A 203 22.40 12.96 -0.74
CA PRO A 203 23.00 14.15 -1.34
C PRO A 203 22.52 14.40 -2.78
N SER A 204 22.26 15.67 -3.11
CA SER A 204 21.84 16.08 -4.46
C SER A 204 22.86 15.69 -5.54
N ASP A 205 24.13 15.59 -5.17
CA ASP A 205 25.24 15.19 -6.05
C ASP A 205 25.11 13.73 -6.54
N TRP A 206 24.29 12.89 -5.89
CA TRP A 206 23.95 11.55 -6.39
C TRP A 206 22.84 11.59 -7.45
N VAL A 207 22.11 12.70 -7.55
CA VAL A 207 21.02 12.95 -8.50
C VAL A 207 21.50 13.80 -9.69
N GLN A 208 22.54 14.62 -9.53
CA GLN A 208 22.83 15.75 -10.42
C GLN A 208 24.04 15.57 -11.37
N THR A 209 24.38 14.35 -11.77
CA THR A 209 25.39 14.11 -12.83
C THR A 209 24.75 13.92 -14.22
N THR A 210 23.70 14.69 -14.56
CA THR A 210 23.05 14.65 -15.88
C THR A 210 23.05 15.98 -16.64
N ILE A 211 23.68 17.06 -16.13
CA ILE A 211 23.80 18.33 -16.90
C ILE A 211 25.25 18.80 -16.93
N THR A 212 26.09 18.07 -17.66
CA THR A 212 27.12 18.62 -18.54
C THR A 212 27.62 17.46 -19.39
N CYS A 213 27.27 17.46 -20.68
CA CYS A 213 27.98 16.65 -21.65
C CYS A 213 29.44 17.13 -21.66
N ASP A 214 30.36 16.27 -21.23
CA ASP A 214 31.59 16.08 -21.98
C ASP A 214 32.09 14.65 -21.80
N SER A 215 32.45 14.07 -22.94
CA SER A 215 32.94 12.72 -23.16
C SER A 215 33.87 12.19 -22.06
N ASN A 216 33.43 11.16 -21.33
CA ASN A 216 34.16 9.90 -21.09
C ASN A 216 33.35 8.94 -20.21
N GLN A 217 33.53 7.64 -20.45
CA GLN A 217 32.87 6.53 -19.76
C GLN A 217 32.89 6.66 -18.23
N HIS A 218 31.80 7.09 -17.56
CA HIS A 218 31.55 6.78 -16.13
C HIS A 218 30.12 7.06 -15.58
N ASP A 219 29.12 7.43 -16.40
CA ASP A 219 27.82 7.90 -15.90
C ASP A 219 26.69 6.85 -15.94
N THR A 220 26.78 5.79 -15.12
CA THR A 220 25.67 4.84 -14.91
C THR A 220 24.84 5.11 -13.66
N LYS A 221 25.33 5.92 -12.70
CA LYS A 221 24.66 6.18 -11.41
C LYS A 221 23.53 7.22 -11.50
N SER A 222 23.71 8.23 -12.34
CA SER A 222 22.87 9.43 -12.45
C SER A 222 21.56 9.18 -13.23
N ALA A 223 21.61 8.39 -14.30
CA ALA A 223 20.42 8.05 -15.10
C ALA A 223 19.40 7.16 -14.36
N GLN A 224 19.83 6.40 -13.35
CA GLN A 224 18.97 5.48 -12.59
C GLN A 224 18.36 6.13 -11.34
N ALA A 225 19.01 7.13 -10.73
CA ALA A 225 18.44 7.90 -9.62
C ALA A 225 17.20 8.72 -10.06
N GLU A 226 17.21 9.26 -11.29
CA GLU A 226 16.03 9.86 -11.92
C GLU A 226 14.95 8.82 -12.23
N SER A 227 15.31 7.61 -12.69
CA SER A 227 14.33 6.53 -12.93
C SER A 227 13.66 6.06 -11.64
N CYS A 228 14.39 5.95 -10.53
CA CYS A 228 13.84 5.59 -9.22
C CYS A 228 12.94 6.70 -8.67
N SER A 229 13.36 7.96 -8.80
CA SER A 229 12.56 9.12 -8.40
C SER A 229 11.29 9.26 -9.22
N ASN A 230 11.35 9.07 -10.54
CA ASN A 230 10.21 9.18 -11.44
C ASN A 230 9.21 8.02 -11.28
N GLN A 231 9.64 6.80 -10.97
CA GLN A 231 8.75 5.67 -10.67
C GLN A 231 8.03 5.80 -9.32
N THR A 232 8.64 6.46 -8.32
CA THR A 232 8.00 6.70 -7.02
C THR A 232 7.07 7.92 -7.04
N ILE A 233 7.39 8.97 -7.81
CA ILE A 233 6.54 10.17 -7.94
C ILE A 233 5.18 9.85 -8.61
N ALA A 234 5.13 8.89 -9.54
CA ALA A 234 3.87 8.41 -10.12
C ALA A 234 2.93 7.75 -9.08
N ASN A 235 3.45 7.26 -7.95
CA ASN A 235 2.68 6.64 -6.87
C ASN A 235 2.35 7.59 -5.70
N HIS A 236 2.88 8.82 -5.69
CA HIS A 236 2.76 9.75 -4.54
C HIS A 236 2.05 11.09 -4.81
N GLN A 237 1.63 11.40 -6.03
CA GLN A 237 0.96 12.68 -6.36
C GLN A 237 -0.47 12.88 -5.78
N HIS A 238 -0.91 12.09 -4.80
CA HIS A 238 -2.20 12.30 -4.10
C HIS A 238 -2.07 12.67 -2.63
N ILE A 239 -0.94 13.23 -2.19
CA ILE A 239 -0.76 13.64 -0.78
C ILE A 239 -0.49 15.15 -0.72
N ALA A 240 -1.53 15.93 -0.41
CA ALA A 240 -1.41 17.34 -0.05
C ALA A 240 -0.78 17.49 1.37
N PRO A 241 0.08 18.49 1.61
CA PRO A 241 0.71 18.66 2.91
C PRO A 241 -0.17 19.52 3.84
N THR A 242 -0.40 19.06 5.08
CA THR A 242 -0.80 19.96 6.16
C THR A 242 0.40 20.22 7.07
N SER A 243 0.73 21.50 7.18
CA SER A 243 1.86 22.06 7.88
C SER A 243 1.83 21.75 9.38
N LYS A 244 2.92 21.21 9.95
CA LYS A 244 3.37 21.59 11.29
C LYS A 244 4.89 21.63 11.35
N LYS A 245 5.39 22.77 11.85
CA LYS A 245 6.80 23.10 12.09
C LYS A 245 7.47 21.99 12.90
N HIS A 246 8.63 21.52 12.46
CA HIS A 246 9.52 20.74 13.31
C HIS A 246 10.95 21.27 13.31
N ARG A 247 11.42 21.35 14.54
CA ARG A 247 12.75 21.73 15.01
C ARG A 247 13.73 20.64 14.57
N GLN A 248 14.81 21.03 13.91
CA GLN A 248 15.92 20.14 13.58
C GLN A 248 16.54 19.60 14.87
N THR A 249 16.50 18.29 15.04
CA THR A 249 17.42 17.57 15.94
C THR A 249 18.20 16.60 15.08
N THR A 250 19.40 17.02 14.71
CA THR A 250 20.47 16.18 14.19
C THR A 250 20.89 15.19 15.28
N ARG A 251 20.69 13.89 15.07
CA ARG A 251 21.40 12.86 15.83
C ARG A 251 22.73 12.63 15.13
N THR A 252 23.79 13.15 15.71
CA THR A 252 25.17 12.78 15.42
C THR A 252 25.41 11.36 15.95
N CYS A 253 25.97 10.48 15.11
CA CYS A 253 26.47 9.19 15.55
C CYS A 253 27.81 9.40 16.27
N ASP A 254 27.82 9.26 17.60
CA ASP A 254 29.06 9.14 18.35
C ASP A 254 29.72 7.80 18.05
N SER A 255 30.93 7.89 17.52
CA SER A 255 31.89 6.81 17.44
C SER A 255 32.54 6.62 18.80
N ASN A 256 32.27 5.51 19.49
CA ASN A 256 33.12 5.04 20.59
C ASN A 256 33.51 3.57 20.39
N GLN A 257 34.74 3.41 19.92
CA GLN A 257 35.61 2.25 20.15
C GLN A 257 36.51 2.59 21.35
N HIS A 258 36.91 1.58 22.13
CA HIS A 258 37.61 1.60 23.43
C HIS A 258 36.64 1.75 24.62
N ASP A 259 36.52 0.85 25.61
CA ASP A 259 37.51 -0.04 26.23
C ASP A 259 36.90 -1.39 26.66
N ALA A 260 37.63 -2.47 26.38
CA ALA A 260 37.50 -3.74 27.06
C ALA A 260 38.72 -3.90 27.96
N LYS A 261 38.55 -3.84 29.29
CA LYS A 261 39.37 -4.54 30.30
C LYS A 261 38.83 -4.31 31.72
N SER A 262 38.93 -5.39 32.51
CA SER A 262 38.79 -5.49 33.97
C SER A 262 37.39 -5.58 34.55
N ALA A 263 36.95 -6.80 34.85
CA ALA A 263 36.87 -7.28 36.23
C ALA A 263 36.55 -8.78 36.25
N GLN A 264 37.52 -9.56 36.71
CA GLN A 264 37.38 -10.98 37.02
C GLN A 264 37.61 -11.11 38.53
N ALA A 265 36.72 -11.87 39.18
CA ALA A 265 36.87 -12.58 40.46
C ALA A 265 36.65 -11.85 41.80
N GLU A 266 36.26 -12.70 42.77
CA GLU A 266 36.01 -12.49 44.21
C GLU A 266 34.60 -12.01 44.60
N SER A 267 33.87 -12.62 45.53
CA SER A 267 34.05 -13.84 46.31
C SER A 267 32.69 -14.20 46.92
N CYS A 268 32.52 -15.49 47.18
CA CYS A 268 31.43 -16.15 47.87
C CYS A 268 31.21 -15.62 49.31
N SER A 269 30.00 -15.90 49.81
CA SER A 269 29.60 -16.05 51.23
C SER A 269 29.36 -14.79 52.07
N ASN A 270 28.09 -14.53 52.41
CA ASN A 270 27.59 -14.93 53.72
C ASN A 270 26.06 -14.82 53.85
N GLN A 271 25.57 -15.68 54.72
CA GLN A 271 24.22 -16.20 54.86
C GLN A 271 23.52 -15.55 56.07
N THR A 272 22.19 -15.41 55.98
CA THR A 272 21.20 -15.58 57.07
C THR A 272 21.04 -14.51 58.17
N ILE A 273 19.82 -13.97 58.35
CA ILE A 273 18.85 -14.26 59.46
C ILE A 273 17.82 -13.11 59.61
N ALA A 274 16.56 -13.49 59.40
CA ALA A 274 15.30 -13.22 60.13
C ALA A 274 14.93 -11.83 60.70
N ASN A 275 13.69 -11.39 60.40
CA ASN A 275 12.55 -11.27 61.34
C ASN A 275 11.59 -10.16 60.84
N HIS A 276 10.45 -10.52 60.25
CA HIS A 276 9.11 -10.53 60.86
C HIS A 276 8.02 -10.82 59.83
#